data_AF-A0A4S0RK53-F1
#
_entry.id   AF-A0A4S0RK53-F1
#
_cell.length_a   1.000
_cell.length_b   1.000
_cell.length_c   1.000
_cell.angle_alpha   90.00
_cell.angle_beta   90.00
_cell.angle_gamma   90.00
#
_symmetry.space_group_name_H-M   'P 1'
#
loop_
_entity.id
_entity.type
_entity.pdbx_description
1 polymer ?
#
loop_
_entity_poly.entity_id
_entity_poly.type
_entity_poly.pdbx_seq_one_letter_code
_entity_poly.pdbx_strand_id
1 'polypeptide(L)'
;EHEAAWKRLVDFVHCETEAKICAQIGHSGAKGSTRVGWQGTDVPLPSGNWPVMAPSAVAWSPENQVPKAMDRADMDAVRDQFVASAEMAERCGFDMLEIHAAHGYLLSSFITPLTNRRTDNYGGSLENRMRYPLEVFRAVRAAWPAEKPIS
;
A
#
# COMPACT_ATOMS: atom_id res chain seq x y z
N GLU A 1 -1.35 2.27 -19.13
CA GLU A 1 -1.11 0.81 -19.31
C GLU A 1 -1.86 -0.03 -18.28
N HIS A 2 -1.57 0.13 -16.97
CA HIS A 2 -2.22 -0.65 -15.89
C HIS A 2 -3.75 -0.62 -15.92
N GLU A 3 -4.36 0.56 -16.06
CA GLU A 3 -5.82 0.72 -16.11
C GLU A 3 -6.46 -0.09 -17.24
N ALA A 4 -5.91 -0.03 -18.45
CA ALA A 4 -6.43 -0.77 -19.60
C ALA A 4 -6.32 -2.30 -19.42
N ALA A 5 -5.26 -2.76 -18.76
CA ALA A 5 -5.07 -4.18 -18.46
C ALA A 5 -6.09 -4.69 -17.44
N TRP A 6 -6.31 -3.93 -16.35
CA TRP A 6 -7.27 -4.28 -15.31
C TRP A 6 -8.71 -4.18 -15.79
N LYS A 7 -9.07 -3.13 -16.54
CA LYS A 7 -10.41 -2.98 -17.10
C LYS A 7 -10.83 -4.19 -17.92
N ARG A 8 -9.93 -4.74 -18.74
CA ARG A 8 -10.21 -5.96 -19.52
C ARG A 8 -10.62 -7.15 -18.64
N LEU A 9 -9.98 -7.30 -17.48
CA LEU A 9 -10.27 -8.39 -16.53
C LEU A 9 -11.56 -8.15 -15.77
N VAL A 10 -11.80 -6.91 -15.32
CA VAL A 10 -13.06 -6.52 -14.65
C VAL A 10 -14.24 -6.70 -15.59
N ASP A 11 -14.14 -6.19 -16.82
CA ASP A 11 -15.18 -6.34 -17.84
C ASP A 11 -15.46 -7.83 -18.13
N PHE A 12 -14.42 -8.66 -18.22
CA PHE A 12 -14.60 -10.11 -18.39
C PHE A 12 -15.36 -10.75 -17.23
N VAL A 13 -15.00 -10.44 -15.97
CA VAL A 13 -15.69 -10.99 -14.79
C VAL A 13 -17.16 -10.58 -14.80
N HIS A 14 -17.47 -9.33 -15.13
CA HIS A 14 -18.84 -8.83 -15.18
C HIS A 14 -19.65 -9.33 -16.38
N CYS A 15 -19.01 -9.60 -17.53
CA CYS A 15 -19.68 -10.13 -18.73
C CYS A 15 -19.95 -11.64 -18.64
N GLU A 16 -19.05 -12.39 -18.03
CA GLU A 16 -19.10 -13.85 -18.04
C GLU A 16 -19.64 -14.46 -16.73
N THR A 17 -19.77 -13.66 -15.68
CA THR A 17 -20.19 -14.13 -14.35
C THR A 17 -21.05 -13.11 -13.60
N GLU A 18 -21.74 -13.56 -12.55
CA GLU A 18 -22.43 -12.67 -11.60
C GLU A 18 -21.52 -12.20 -10.45
N ALA A 19 -20.24 -12.59 -10.46
CA ALA A 19 -19.32 -12.33 -9.37
C ALA A 19 -18.97 -10.84 -9.25
N LYS A 20 -18.63 -10.43 -8.03
CA LYS A 20 -18.09 -9.11 -7.70
C LYS A 20 -16.59 -9.19 -7.57
N ILE A 21 -15.90 -8.14 -8.01
CA ILE A 21 -14.43 -8.09 -7.99
C ILE A 21 -13.92 -6.91 -7.16
N CYS A 22 -13.01 -7.22 -6.23
CA CYS A 22 -12.38 -6.27 -5.33
C CYS A 22 -10.94 -6.00 -5.76
N ALA A 23 -10.51 -4.74 -5.69
CA ALA A 23 -9.10 -4.36 -5.82
C ALA A 23 -8.49 -4.13 -4.43
N GLN A 24 -7.47 -4.92 -4.06
CA GLN A 24 -6.62 -4.59 -2.92
C GLN A 24 -5.47 -3.68 -3.40
N ILE A 25 -5.43 -2.44 -2.92
CA ILE A 25 -4.35 -1.49 -3.21
C ILE A 25 -3.38 -1.41 -2.02
N GLY A 26 -2.08 -1.36 -2.29
CA GLY A 26 -1.07 -1.45 -1.24
C GLY A 26 0.30 -0.93 -1.66
N HIS A 27 1.16 -0.76 -0.66
CA HIS A 27 2.55 -0.32 -0.83
C HIS A 27 3.47 -1.19 0.04
N SER A 28 4.47 -1.82 -0.56
CA SER A 28 5.30 -2.84 0.12
C SER A 28 6.17 -2.30 1.26
N GLY A 29 6.44 -1.00 1.27
CA GLY A 29 7.30 -0.37 2.27
C GLY A 29 8.70 -1.01 2.28
N ALA A 30 9.24 -1.25 3.49
CA ALA A 30 10.55 -1.89 3.67
C ALA A 30 10.67 -3.32 3.10
N LYS A 31 9.55 -3.99 2.83
CA LYS A 31 9.51 -5.35 2.24
C LYS A 31 9.57 -5.36 0.72
N GLY A 32 9.59 -4.17 0.09
CA GLY A 32 9.71 -4.05 -1.36
C GLY A 32 11.07 -4.52 -1.89
N SER A 33 11.18 -4.63 -3.21
CA SER A 33 12.42 -5.05 -3.87
C SER A 33 12.89 -6.44 -3.45
N THR A 34 11.93 -7.37 -3.33
CA THR A 34 12.13 -8.76 -2.95
C THR A 34 11.70 -9.71 -4.07
N ARG A 35 12.17 -10.95 -4.00
CA ARG A 35 11.85 -11.99 -4.98
C ARG A 35 10.37 -12.39 -4.91
N VAL A 36 9.90 -13.02 -5.98
CA VAL A 36 8.64 -13.78 -5.94
C VAL A 36 8.73 -14.89 -4.89
N GLY A 37 7.64 -15.15 -4.17
CA GLY A 37 7.66 -15.98 -2.95
C GLY A 37 8.22 -17.39 -3.15
N TRP A 38 8.01 -18.02 -4.30
CA TRP A 38 8.55 -19.36 -4.61
C TRP A 38 10.06 -19.38 -4.88
N GLN A 39 10.72 -18.22 -5.00
CA GLN A 39 12.18 -18.07 -5.09
C GLN A 39 12.81 -17.57 -3.79
N GLY A 40 12.00 -17.45 -2.72
CA GLY A 40 12.38 -16.95 -1.40
C GLY A 40 11.53 -15.75 -0.99
N THR A 41 10.56 -15.96 -0.11
CA THR A 41 9.72 -14.91 0.47
C THR A 41 10.56 -13.90 1.25
N ASP A 42 10.31 -12.61 1.02
CA ASP A 42 11.01 -11.48 1.64
C ASP A 42 12.54 -11.42 1.40
N VAL A 43 13.07 -12.30 0.54
CA VAL A 43 14.49 -12.31 0.16
C VAL A 43 14.73 -11.20 -0.88
N PRO A 44 15.77 -10.36 -0.72
CA PRO A 44 16.10 -9.33 -1.70
C PRO A 44 16.30 -9.88 -3.11
N LEU A 45 16.03 -9.03 -4.10
CA LEU A 45 16.36 -9.35 -5.49
C LEU A 45 17.88 -9.54 -5.64
N PRO A 46 18.32 -10.48 -6.49
CA PRO A 46 19.75 -10.71 -6.74
C PRO A 46 20.44 -9.54 -7.45
N SER A 47 19.68 -8.77 -8.24
CA SER A 47 20.12 -7.55 -8.94
C SER A 47 18.92 -6.66 -9.24
N GLY A 48 19.17 -5.38 -9.59
CA GLY A 48 18.10 -4.45 -9.96
C GLY A 48 17.21 -4.00 -8.80
N ASN A 49 17.72 -4.04 -7.57
CA ASN A 49 16.98 -3.53 -6.42
C ASN A 49 16.67 -2.04 -6.59
N TRP A 50 15.42 -1.65 -6.34
CA TRP A 50 15.02 -0.25 -6.26
C TRP A 50 15.02 0.24 -4.81
N PRO A 51 15.21 1.54 -4.57
CA PRO A 51 15.12 2.12 -3.23
C PRO A 51 13.74 1.88 -2.61
N VAL A 52 13.72 1.52 -1.33
CA VAL A 52 12.50 1.34 -0.54
C VAL A 52 12.37 2.41 0.53
N MET A 53 11.14 2.63 1.01
CA MET A 53 10.83 3.63 2.04
C MET A 53 9.91 3.06 3.12
N ALA A 54 9.99 3.62 4.32
CA ALA A 54 9.27 3.15 5.50
C ALA A 54 9.15 4.29 6.54
N PRO A 55 8.37 4.12 7.63
CA PRO A 55 8.25 5.15 8.66
C PRO A 55 9.59 5.51 9.32
N SER A 56 10.52 4.56 9.37
CA SER A 56 11.86 4.72 9.96
C SER A 56 12.89 3.89 9.19
N ALA A 57 14.17 4.23 9.33
CA ALA A 57 15.29 3.52 8.71
C ALA A 57 15.59 2.20 9.45
N VAL A 58 14.64 1.26 9.41
CA VAL A 58 14.71 -0.07 10.01
C VAL A 58 14.46 -1.10 8.91
N ALA A 59 15.45 -1.92 8.61
CA ALA A 59 15.31 -2.99 7.61
C ALA A 59 14.33 -4.07 8.08
N TRP A 60 13.71 -4.78 7.12
CA TRP A 60 12.80 -5.89 7.41
C TRP A 60 13.53 -7.07 8.06
N SER A 61 14.67 -7.46 7.50
CA SER A 61 15.62 -8.42 8.07
C SER A 61 17.06 -7.91 7.88
N PRO A 62 18.07 -8.54 8.52
CA PRO A 62 19.49 -8.19 8.31
C PRO A 62 19.95 -8.28 6.85
N GLU A 63 19.29 -9.09 6.03
CA GLU A 63 19.60 -9.27 4.61
C GLU A 63 18.97 -8.20 3.71
N ASN A 64 17.91 -7.53 4.17
CA ASN A 64 17.22 -6.51 3.37
C ASN A 64 17.94 -5.15 3.42
N GLN A 65 17.76 -4.36 2.37
CA GLN A 65 18.20 -2.97 2.33
C GLN A 65 17.52 -2.13 3.44
N VAL A 66 18.25 -1.16 3.99
CA VAL A 66 17.69 -0.19 4.93
C VAL A 66 16.80 0.80 4.16
N PRO A 67 15.51 0.98 4.51
CA PRO A 67 14.62 1.91 3.82
C PRO A 67 15.00 3.37 4.11
N LYS A 68 14.67 4.26 3.17
CA LYS A 68 14.57 5.69 3.47
C LYS A 68 13.50 5.89 4.54
N ALA A 69 13.84 6.57 5.64
CA ALA A 69 12.85 7.06 6.58
C ALA A 69 12.04 8.18 5.91
N MET A 70 10.73 7.98 5.77
CA MET A 70 9.86 8.90 5.03
C MET A 70 9.84 10.29 5.66
N ASP A 71 10.00 11.33 4.85
CA ASP A 71 9.66 12.69 5.22
C ASP A 71 8.18 13.00 4.91
N ARG A 72 7.71 14.21 5.20
CA ARG A 72 6.31 14.58 4.95
C ARG A 72 5.99 14.57 3.45
N ALA A 73 6.92 14.96 2.58
CA ALA A 73 6.70 14.98 1.14
C ALA A 73 6.57 13.55 0.58
N ASP A 74 7.35 12.59 1.09
CA ASP A 74 7.18 11.18 0.75
C ASP A 74 5.79 10.67 1.17
N MET A 75 5.33 11.04 2.37
CA MET A 75 4.01 10.66 2.88
C MET A 75 2.88 11.26 2.05
N ASP A 76 3.00 12.52 1.64
CA ASP A 76 2.03 13.16 0.73
C ASP A 76 2.01 12.47 -0.64
N ALA A 77 3.18 12.22 -1.23
CA ALA A 77 3.28 11.56 -2.52
C ALA A 77 2.66 10.15 -2.50
N VAL A 78 2.94 9.37 -1.45
CA VAL A 78 2.37 8.02 -1.32
C VAL A 78 0.85 8.07 -1.08
N ARG A 79 0.35 8.98 -0.23
CA ARG A 79 -1.10 9.19 -0.08
C ARG A 79 -1.76 9.46 -1.42
N ASP A 80 -1.18 10.36 -2.22
CA ASP A 80 -1.75 10.75 -3.51
C ASP A 80 -1.67 9.61 -4.53
N GLN A 81 -0.67 8.72 -4.44
CA GLN A 81 -0.62 7.48 -5.23
C GLN A 81 -1.72 6.48 -4.81
N PHE A 82 -2.05 6.37 -3.52
CA PHE A 82 -3.19 5.58 -3.06
C PHE A 82 -4.51 6.14 -3.60
N VAL A 83 -4.69 7.47 -3.59
CA VAL A 83 -5.85 8.15 -4.18
C VAL A 83 -5.95 7.87 -5.68
N ALA A 84 -4.86 8.10 -6.43
CA ALA A 84 -4.84 7.83 -7.87
C ALA A 84 -5.13 6.36 -8.19
N SER A 85 -4.69 5.42 -7.34
CA SER A 85 -4.99 3.99 -7.47
C SER A 85 -6.47 3.67 -7.27
N ALA A 86 -7.13 4.35 -6.32
CA ALA A 86 -8.57 4.21 -6.08
C ALA A 86 -9.38 4.78 -7.26
N GLU A 87 -9.01 5.94 -7.78
CA GLU A 87 -9.64 6.53 -8.98
C GLU A 87 -9.45 5.64 -10.21
N MET A 88 -8.25 5.06 -10.39
CA MET A 88 -8.00 4.06 -11.45
C MET A 88 -8.87 2.82 -11.27
N ALA A 89 -9.01 2.31 -10.05
CA ALA A 89 -9.87 1.17 -9.76
C ALA A 89 -11.35 1.48 -10.06
N GLU A 90 -11.80 2.70 -9.79
CA GLU A 90 -13.17 3.12 -10.09
C GLU A 90 -13.41 3.11 -11.60
N ARG A 91 -12.51 3.74 -12.38
CA ARG A 91 -12.58 3.76 -13.85
C ARG A 91 -12.48 2.37 -14.48
N CYS A 92 -11.75 1.45 -13.85
CA CYS A 92 -11.71 0.05 -14.27
C CYS A 92 -13.03 -0.69 -14.00
N GLY A 93 -13.88 -0.19 -13.12
CA GLY A 93 -15.17 -0.78 -12.78
C GLY A 93 -15.16 -1.69 -11.56
N PHE A 94 -14.11 -1.72 -10.73
CA PHE A 94 -14.10 -2.57 -9.53
C PHE A 94 -15.31 -2.28 -8.63
N ASP A 95 -15.87 -3.34 -8.02
CA ASP A 95 -17.06 -3.26 -7.18
C ASP A 95 -16.73 -2.85 -5.75
N MET A 96 -15.53 -3.19 -5.29
CA MET A 96 -15.04 -2.93 -3.93
C MET A 96 -13.55 -2.57 -3.97
N LEU A 97 -13.12 -1.78 -2.99
CA LEU A 97 -11.73 -1.48 -2.73
C LEU A 97 -11.31 -2.04 -1.37
N GLU A 98 -10.08 -2.52 -1.25
CA GLU A 98 -9.45 -2.87 0.02
C GLU A 98 -8.11 -2.14 0.15
N ILE A 99 -7.89 -1.46 1.27
CA ILE A 99 -6.63 -0.79 1.57
C ILE A 99 -5.73 -1.73 2.37
N HIS A 100 -4.59 -2.10 1.80
CA HIS A 100 -3.69 -3.05 2.46
C HIS A 100 -2.93 -2.41 3.64
N ALA A 101 -3.41 -2.67 4.86
CA ALA A 101 -2.79 -2.21 6.11
C ALA A 101 -2.27 -3.35 7.02
N ALA A 102 -1.87 -4.49 6.44
CA ALA A 102 -1.41 -5.67 7.17
C ALA A 102 -0.05 -6.21 6.66
N HIS A 103 0.33 -7.40 7.11
CA HIS A 103 1.50 -8.18 6.65
C HIS A 103 2.88 -7.48 6.75
N GLY A 104 2.98 -6.42 7.56
CA GLY A 104 4.23 -5.67 7.72
C GLY A 104 4.56 -4.73 6.55
N TYR A 105 3.64 -4.53 5.61
CA TYR A 105 3.77 -3.54 4.55
C TYR A 105 3.60 -2.11 5.06
N LEU A 106 3.64 -1.10 4.17
CA LEU A 106 3.86 0.28 4.57
C LEU A 106 2.91 0.77 5.67
N LEU A 107 1.60 0.69 5.46
CA LEU A 107 0.64 1.20 6.45
C LEU A 107 0.71 0.39 7.76
N SER A 108 0.87 -0.93 7.68
CA SER A 108 1.08 -1.80 8.85
C SER A 108 2.35 -1.42 9.62
N SER A 109 3.42 -1.04 8.91
CA SER A 109 4.69 -0.62 9.49
C SER A 109 4.59 0.71 10.23
N PHE A 110 3.69 1.63 9.83
CA PHE A 110 3.38 2.82 10.63
C PHE A 110 2.67 2.44 11.93
N ILE A 111 1.82 1.41 11.90
CA ILE A 111 1.03 0.99 13.07
C ILE A 111 1.91 0.30 14.10
N THR A 112 2.85 -0.57 13.75
CA THR A 112 3.63 -1.32 14.75
C THR A 112 4.77 -0.48 15.38
N PRO A 113 4.99 -0.52 16.71
CA PRO A 113 6.13 0.15 17.33
C PRO A 113 7.48 -0.54 17.03
N LEU A 114 7.48 -1.74 16.44
CA LEU A 114 8.71 -2.48 16.13
C LEU A 114 9.54 -1.78 15.05
N THR A 115 8.87 -1.26 14.01
CA THR A 115 9.49 -0.63 12.84
C THR A 115 9.20 0.86 12.74
N ASN A 116 8.13 1.37 13.35
CA ASN A 116 7.91 2.81 13.50
C ASN A 116 8.61 3.34 14.76
N ARG A 117 9.80 3.91 14.56
CA ARG A 117 10.62 4.56 15.60
C ARG A 117 10.62 6.08 15.47
N ARG A 118 9.62 6.65 14.79
CA ARG A 118 9.51 8.11 14.65
C ARG A 118 9.25 8.77 15.99
N THR A 119 9.78 9.98 16.16
CA THR A 119 9.60 10.83 17.34
C THR A 119 8.68 12.03 17.08
N ASP A 120 8.16 12.14 15.85
CA ASP A 120 7.19 13.17 15.47
C ASP A 120 5.74 12.69 15.69
N ASN A 121 4.78 13.46 15.17
CA ASN A 121 3.34 13.18 15.32
C ASN A 121 2.86 11.91 14.60
N TYR A 122 3.75 11.15 13.96
CA TYR A 122 3.45 9.88 13.30
C TYR A 122 4.10 8.67 13.97
N GLY A 123 4.74 8.84 15.13
CA GLY A 123 5.30 7.74 15.94
C GLY A 123 5.05 7.88 17.44
N GLY A 124 5.51 6.88 18.20
CA GLY A 124 5.30 6.80 19.65
C GLY A 124 3.92 6.24 20.02
N SER A 125 2.99 7.11 20.41
CA SER A 125 1.66 6.70 20.87
C SER A 125 0.87 5.95 19.78
N LEU A 126 -0.12 5.15 20.18
CA LEU A 126 -1.01 4.48 19.21
C LEU A 126 -1.72 5.49 18.30
N GLU A 127 -2.18 6.61 18.86
CA GLU A 127 -2.83 7.68 18.09
C GLU A 127 -1.92 8.20 16.98
N ASN A 128 -0.66 8.51 17.30
CA ASN A 128 0.31 8.98 16.32
C ASN A 128 0.63 7.92 15.26
N ARG A 129 0.83 6.66 15.68
CA ARG A 129 1.10 5.54 14.76
C ARG A 129 -0.06 5.25 13.81
N MET A 130 -1.30 5.47 14.24
CA MET A 130 -2.50 5.34 13.41
C MET A 130 -2.75 6.56 12.51
N ARG A 131 -2.11 7.71 12.78
CA ARG A 131 -2.39 8.99 12.10
C ARG A 131 -2.23 8.88 10.59
N TYR A 132 -1.10 8.36 10.11
CA TYR A 132 -0.86 8.24 8.67
C TYR A 132 -1.75 7.21 7.96
N PRO A 133 -1.92 5.97 8.47
CA PRO A 133 -2.91 5.03 7.92
C PRO A 133 -4.32 5.62 7.81
N LEU A 134 -4.78 6.37 8.83
CA LEU A 134 -6.08 7.03 8.80
C LEU A 134 -6.13 8.22 7.84
N GLU A 135 -5.05 8.98 7.67
CA GLU A 135 -4.94 10.02 6.64
C GLU A 135 -5.11 9.42 5.24
N VAL A 136 -4.40 8.32 4.95
CA VAL A 136 -4.51 7.60 3.67
C VAL A 136 -5.92 7.06 3.47
N PHE A 137 -6.49 6.39 4.48
CA PHE A 137 -7.86 5.88 4.40
C PHE A 137 -8.88 6.99 4.10
N ARG A 138 -8.81 8.13 4.81
CA ARG A 138 -9.73 9.24 4.60
C ARG A 138 -9.60 9.84 3.19
N ALA A 139 -8.37 9.99 2.69
CA ALA A 139 -8.12 10.50 1.35
C ALA A 139 -8.68 9.56 0.28
N VAL A 140 -8.42 8.25 0.41
CA VAL A 140 -8.97 7.23 -0.50
C VAL A 140 -10.50 7.17 -0.42
N ARG A 141 -11.08 7.20 0.79
CA ARG A 141 -12.53 7.21 0.99
C ARG A 141 -13.20 8.42 0.33
N ALA A 142 -12.53 9.58 0.31
CA ALA A 142 -13.03 10.78 -0.36
C ALA A 142 -13.02 10.67 -1.89
N ALA A 143 -12.10 9.89 -2.47
CA ALA A 143 -12.02 9.65 -3.91
C ALA A 143 -12.86 8.47 -4.39
N TRP A 144 -13.10 7.46 -3.52
CA TRP A 144 -13.91 6.29 -3.85
C TRP A 144 -15.43 6.59 -3.76
N PRO A 145 -16.29 6.12 -4.69
CA PRO A 145 -17.73 6.38 -4.65
C PRO A 145 -18.40 5.94 -3.35
N ALA A 146 -19.17 6.83 -2.72
CA ALA A 146 -19.69 6.67 -1.36
C ALA A 146 -20.55 5.41 -1.17
N GLU A 147 -21.25 4.99 -2.22
CA GLU A 147 -22.10 3.81 -2.30
C GLU A 147 -21.31 2.50 -2.44
N LYS A 148 -20.04 2.56 -2.87
CA LYS A 148 -19.21 1.36 -3.05
C LYS A 148 -18.51 0.96 -1.74
N PRO A 149 -18.47 -0.34 -1.41
CA PRO A 149 -17.76 -0.83 -0.23
C PRO A 149 -16.27 -0.51 -0.29
N ILE A 150 -15.69 -0.27 0.89
CA ILE A 150 -14.25 -0.16 1.11
C ILE A 150 -13.89 -0.84 2.43
N SER A 151 -12.77 -1.57 2.45
CA SER A 151 -12.19 -2.17 3.64
C SER A 151 -10.77 -1.67 3.92
#